data_AF-E3NLC9-F1
#
_entry.id   AF-E3NLC9-F1
#
_cell.length_a   1.000
_cell.length_b   1.000
_cell.length_c   1.000
_cell.angle_alpha   90.00
_cell.angle_beta   90.00
_cell.angle_gamma   90.00
#
_symmetry.space_group_name_H-M   'P 1'
#
loop_
_entity.id
_entity.type
_entity.pdbx_description
1 polymer ?
#
loop_
_entity_poly.entity_id
_entity_poly.type
_entity_poly.pdbx_seq_one_letter_code
_entity_poly.pdbx_strand_id
1 'polypeptide(L)'
;MLLDRQVEFERISIRHNGSEDEKLLFNQISSNLGLVEDLRIYSVGNPGFSPVFTSWPQNISILSSAWFTLEYLLACTCTTITIWNSLLGNKDFEEILKNWKAGGFSNLEYLYVESQNITNNGELILGMNLMELARTVIQTDDGSKNGTIRLDTGSIEMTDESKHVFSVNSFKLHWSDPPAFKKPQIKRFLIKILLQPITRDWKR
;
A
#
# COMPACT_ATOMS: atom_id res chain seq x y z
N MET A 1 -19.65 11.95 -13.08
CA MET A 1 -18.64 11.65 -12.05
C MET A 1 -19.07 10.34 -11.39
N LEU A 2 -18.24 9.30 -11.36
CA LEU A 2 -18.61 7.97 -10.85
C LEU A 2 -18.64 7.90 -9.32
N LEU A 3 -17.98 8.86 -8.65
CA LEU A 3 -17.96 9.03 -7.20
C LEU A 3 -18.51 10.43 -6.95
N ASP A 4 -19.60 10.53 -6.18
CA ASP A 4 -20.19 11.82 -5.83
C ASP A 4 -19.41 12.41 -4.66
N ARG A 5 -19.07 13.70 -4.71
CA ARG A 5 -18.19 14.37 -3.72
C ARG A 5 -18.80 14.38 -2.30
N GLN A 6 -20.07 14.02 -2.17
CA GLN A 6 -20.81 13.96 -0.91
C GLN A 6 -20.66 12.62 -0.16
N VAL A 7 -20.04 11.60 -0.75
CA VAL A 7 -19.91 10.27 -0.13
C VAL A 7 -18.44 9.93 0.06
N GLU A 8 -18.01 9.83 1.32
CA GLU A 8 -16.76 9.17 1.70
C GLU A 8 -16.93 7.66 1.51
N PHE A 9 -15.96 7.02 0.86
CA PHE A 9 -16.01 5.58 0.61
C PHE A 9 -15.14 4.85 1.64
N GLU A 10 -15.73 3.89 2.34
CA GLU A 10 -15.00 3.06 3.30
C GLU A 10 -13.94 2.23 2.54
N ARG A 11 -14.32 1.62 1.42
CA ARG A 11 -13.44 0.71 0.70
C ARG A 11 -13.70 0.66 -0.81
N ILE A 12 -12.62 0.71 -1.58
CA ILE A 12 -12.59 0.40 -3.01
C ILE A 12 -11.64 -0.78 -3.23
N SER A 13 -12.13 -1.84 -3.88
CA SER A 13 -11.32 -2.97 -4.31
C SER A 13 -11.29 -3.08 -5.84
N ILE A 14 -10.08 -3.06 -6.41
CA ILE A 14 -9.84 -3.15 -7.84
C ILE A 14 -9.11 -4.45 -8.11
N ARG A 15 -9.71 -5.32 -8.93
CA ARG A 15 -9.00 -6.45 -9.52
C ARG A 15 -8.61 -6.06 -10.94
N HIS A 16 -7.32 -5.86 -11.16
CA HIS A 16 -6.79 -5.47 -12.45
C HIS A 16 -6.36 -6.71 -13.25
N ASN A 17 -6.89 -6.85 -14.45
CA ASN A 17 -6.59 -7.91 -15.40
C ASN A 17 -5.75 -7.45 -16.61
N GLY A 18 -5.50 -6.15 -16.76
CA GLY A 18 -4.68 -5.63 -17.87
C GLY A 18 -5.44 -4.94 -18.99
N SER A 19 -6.76 -4.82 -18.90
CA SER A 19 -7.57 -4.25 -19.99
C SER A 19 -7.49 -2.72 -20.05
N GLU A 20 -7.61 -2.16 -21.26
CA GLU A 20 -7.66 -0.70 -21.45
C GLU A 20 -8.87 -0.05 -20.75
N ASP A 21 -10.00 -0.77 -20.66
CA ASP A 21 -11.19 -0.31 -19.94
C ASP A 21 -10.91 -0.10 -18.44
N GLU A 22 -10.08 -0.96 -17.82
CA GLU A 22 -9.69 -0.81 -16.42
C GLU A 22 -8.78 0.40 -16.21
N LYS A 23 -7.86 0.67 -17.14
CA LYS A 23 -7.01 1.89 -17.09
C LYS A 23 -7.87 3.14 -17.18
N LEU A 24 -8.82 3.18 -18.11
CA LEU A 24 -9.76 4.31 -18.25
C LEU A 24 -10.59 4.52 -16.99
N LEU A 25 -11.11 3.43 -16.41
CA LEU A 25 -11.88 3.47 -15.17
C LEU A 25 -11.04 3.96 -13.99
N PHE A 26 -9.81 3.47 -13.84
CA PHE A 26 -8.89 3.93 -12.81
C PHE A 26 -8.63 5.42 -12.92
N ASN A 27 -8.33 5.91 -14.13
CA ASN A 27 -8.09 7.34 -14.37
C ASN A 27 -9.31 8.21 -14.05
N GLN A 28 -10.53 7.69 -14.21
CA GLN A 28 -11.75 8.41 -13.84
C GLN A 28 -11.94 8.53 -12.32
N ILE A 29 -11.51 7.53 -11.55
CA ILE A 29 -11.67 7.52 -10.09
C ILE A 29 -10.46 8.08 -9.34
N SER A 30 -9.28 8.15 -9.98
CA SER A 30 -8.01 8.52 -9.33
C SER A 30 -8.02 9.91 -8.68
N SER A 31 -8.80 10.83 -9.25
CA SER A 31 -9.00 12.19 -8.74
C SER A 31 -9.79 12.28 -7.43
N ASN A 32 -10.52 11.22 -7.08
CA ASN A 32 -11.34 11.17 -5.86
C ASN A 32 -10.81 10.17 -4.83
N LEU A 33 -9.63 9.59 -5.04
CA LEU A 33 -9.03 8.65 -4.08
C LEU A 33 -8.75 9.31 -2.73
N GLY A 34 -8.57 10.63 -2.68
CA GLY A 34 -8.52 11.40 -1.43
C GLY A 34 -9.77 11.31 -0.55
N LEU A 35 -10.91 10.84 -1.08
CA LEU A 35 -12.16 10.61 -0.35
C LEU A 35 -12.36 9.13 0.04
N VAL A 36 -11.36 8.30 -0.23
CA VAL A 36 -11.40 6.85 0.02
C VAL A 36 -10.56 6.54 1.24
N GLU A 37 -11.16 5.84 2.20
CA GLU A 37 -10.47 5.34 3.38
C GLU A 37 -9.54 4.18 3.00
N ASP A 38 -10.08 3.07 2.50
CA ASP A 38 -9.30 1.90 2.09
C ASP A 38 -9.29 1.69 0.56
N LEU A 39 -8.11 1.75 -0.06
CA LEU A 39 -7.90 1.28 -1.44
C LEU A 39 -7.18 -0.07 -1.45
N ARG A 40 -7.78 -1.07 -2.08
CA ARG A 40 -7.18 -2.38 -2.32
C ARG A 40 -7.03 -2.65 -3.81
N ILE A 41 -5.81 -2.91 -4.26
CA ILE A 41 -5.52 -3.25 -5.66
C ILE A 41 -4.95 -4.66 -5.72
N TYR A 42 -5.59 -5.49 -6.53
CA TYR A 42 -5.18 -6.86 -6.84
C TYR A 42 -4.79 -6.90 -8.31
N SER A 43 -3.50 -6.79 -8.62
CA SER A 43 -3.04 -6.87 -10.01
C SER A 43 -2.75 -8.31 -10.39
N VAL A 44 -3.29 -8.76 -11.52
CA VAL A 44 -2.91 -10.04 -12.12
C VAL A 44 -1.77 -9.77 -13.10
N GLY A 45 -0.53 -9.70 -12.59
CA GLY A 45 0.72 -9.93 -13.34
C GLY A 45 0.98 -9.13 -14.63
N ASN A 46 0.23 -8.08 -14.96
CA ASN A 46 0.44 -7.32 -16.19
C ASN A 46 1.42 -6.16 -15.95
N PRO A 47 2.63 -6.19 -16.55
CA PRO A 47 3.62 -5.12 -16.43
C PRO A 47 3.20 -3.80 -17.10
N GLY A 48 2.16 -3.80 -17.94
CA GLY A 48 1.62 -2.60 -18.60
C GLY A 48 0.64 -1.78 -17.76
N PHE A 49 0.43 -2.14 -16.50
CA PHE A 49 -0.38 -1.36 -15.56
C PHE A 49 0.48 -0.28 -14.90
N SER A 50 0.27 0.98 -15.26
CA SER A 50 0.89 2.13 -14.60
C SER A 50 -0.19 3.18 -14.33
N PRO A 51 -0.97 3.00 -13.25
CA PRO A 51 -2.03 3.94 -12.89
C PRO A 51 -1.44 5.27 -12.41
N VAL A 52 -2.00 6.38 -12.87
CA VAL A 52 -1.59 7.72 -12.39
C VAL A 52 -2.44 8.11 -11.19
N PHE A 53 -1.79 8.28 -10.04
CA PHE A 53 -2.41 8.80 -8.82
C PHE A 53 -2.38 10.33 -8.82
N THR A 54 -3.55 10.96 -8.75
CA THR A 54 -3.69 12.42 -8.60
C THR A 54 -4.09 12.81 -7.18
N SER A 55 -4.54 11.84 -6.38
CA SER A 55 -4.78 11.92 -4.94
C SER A 55 -4.56 10.54 -4.32
N TRP A 56 -4.42 10.48 -3.01
CA TRP A 56 -4.12 9.25 -2.27
C TRP A 56 -5.22 8.92 -1.25
N PRO A 57 -5.57 7.63 -1.07
CA PRO A 57 -6.45 7.19 0.01
C PRO A 57 -5.76 7.33 1.37
N GLN A 58 -6.51 7.12 2.45
CA GLN A 58 -5.90 7.02 3.79
C GLN A 58 -5.04 5.75 3.88
N ASN A 59 -5.61 4.60 3.49
CA ASN A 59 -4.94 3.31 3.53
C ASN A 59 -4.85 2.72 2.12
N ILE A 60 -3.68 2.16 1.79
CA ILE A 60 -3.46 1.50 0.50
C ILE A 60 -2.85 0.12 0.69
N SER A 61 -3.43 -0.86 -0.01
CA SER A 61 -3.01 -2.26 0.01
C SER A 61 -2.91 -2.78 -1.42
N ILE A 62 -1.70 -3.12 -1.89
CA ILE A 62 -1.45 -3.52 -3.28
C ILE A 62 -0.81 -4.91 -3.34
N LEU A 63 -1.53 -5.89 -3.87
CA LEU A 63 -0.99 -7.19 -4.22
C LEU A 63 -0.41 -7.16 -5.64
N SER A 64 0.75 -7.80 -5.83
CA SER A 64 1.49 -7.80 -7.10
C SER A 64 1.89 -6.39 -7.53
N SER A 65 2.63 -5.73 -6.64
CA SER A 65 3.02 -4.33 -6.70
C SER A 65 4.32 -4.07 -7.48
N ALA A 66 4.70 -4.93 -8.42
CA ALA A 66 5.90 -4.77 -9.23
C ALA A 66 5.96 -3.44 -10.04
N TRP A 67 4.79 -2.85 -10.32
CA TRP A 67 4.66 -1.55 -10.99
C TRP A 67 4.71 -0.35 -10.01
N PHE A 68 4.61 -0.59 -8.70
CA PHE A 68 4.61 0.46 -7.68
C PHE A 68 6.06 0.83 -7.35
N THR A 69 6.48 2.01 -7.80
CA THR A 69 7.85 2.51 -7.72
C THR A 69 8.13 3.23 -6.40
N LEU A 70 9.42 3.49 -6.14
CA LEU A 70 9.85 4.36 -5.03
C LEU A 70 9.20 5.75 -5.12
N GLU A 71 9.07 6.30 -6.33
CA GLU A 71 8.43 7.61 -6.55
C GLU A 71 6.97 7.63 -6.06
N TYR A 72 6.19 6.58 -6.37
CA TYR A 72 4.82 6.45 -5.85
C TYR A 72 4.81 6.37 -4.33
N LEU A 73 5.73 5.59 -3.75
CA LEU A 73 5.82 5.42 -2.30
C LEU A 73 6.14 6.76 -1.61
N LEU A 74 7.14 7.50 -2.10
CA LEU A 74 7.53 8.79 -1.55
C LEU A 74 6.46 9.88 -1.72
N ALA A 75 5.62 9.78 -2.76
CA ALA A 75 4.52 10.71 -3.00
C ALA A 75 3.23 10.36 -2.22
N CYS A 76 3.08 9.15 -1.68
CA CYS A 76 1.89 8.70 -0.93
C CYS A 76 1.72 9.53 0.34
N THR A 77 0.57 10.19 0.49
CA THR A 77 0.22 10.89 1.74
C THR A 77 -0.57 10.01 2.71
N CYS A 78 -0.42 8.70 2.55
CA CYS A 78 -1.20 7.63 3.17
C CYS A 78 -0.78 7.42 4.63
N THR A 79 -1.73 7.01 5.49
CA THR A 79 -1.49 6.62 6.88
C THR A 79 -0.98 5.18 6.99
N THR A 80 -1.52 4.29 6.16
CA THR A 80 -1.12 2.88 6.10
C THR A 80 -0.79 2.49 4.67
N ILE A 81 0.38 1.92 4.45
CA ILE A 81 0.84 1.43 3.16
C ILE A 81 1.22 -0.05 3.30
N THR A 82 0.65 -0.91 2.48
CA THR A 82 0.99 -2.33 2.46
C THR A 82 1.14 -2.79 1.02
N ILE A 83 2.36 -3.16 0.63
CA ILE A 83 2.67 -3.58 -0.73
C ILE A 83 3.32 -4.96 -0.73
N TRP A 84 2.77 -5.86 -1.54
CA TRP A 84 3.24 -7.24 -1.68
C TRP A 84 3.80 -7.51 -3.05
N ASN A 85 4.80 -8.39 -3.12
CA ASN A 85 5.49 -8.74 -4.37
C ASN A 85 5.95 -7.50 -5.15
N SER A 86 6.59 -6.55 -4.47
CA SER A 86 7.18 -5.36 -5.09
C SER A 86 8.53 -5.68 -5.73
N LEU A 87 9.10 -4.69 -6.45
CA LEU A 87 10.48 -4.74 -6.96
C LEU A 87 11.43 -3.82 -6.19
N LEU A 88 10.98 -3.20 -5.10
CA LEU A 88 11.82 -2.29 -4.30
C LEU A 88 12.97 -3.05 -3.65
N GLY A 89 14.18 -2.53 -3.76
CA GLY A 89 15.39 -3.16 -3.23
C GLY A 89 16.00 -2.41 -2.05
N ASN A 90 17.17 -2.89 -1.61
CA ASN A 90 17.94 -2.29 -0.51
C ASN A 90 18.21 -0.79 -0.71
N LYS A 91 18.51 -0.36 -1.95
CA LYS A 91 18.76 1.06 -2.28
C LYS A 91 17.50 1.92 -2.17
N ASP A 92 16.37 1.41 -2.63
CA ASP A 92 15.09 2.11 -2.48
C ASP A 92 14.75 2.25 -1.01
N PHE A 93 15.00 1.21 -0.21
CA PHE A 93 14.79 1.25 1.22
C PHE A 93 15.70 2.26 1.92
N GLU A 94 16.96 2.39 1.50
CA GLU A 94 17.84 3.45 2.02
C GLU A 94 17.24 4.85 1.81
N GLU A 95 16.67 5.11 0.63
CA GLU A 95 16.00 6.39 0.33
C GLU A 95 14.71 6.58 1.14
N ILE A 96 13.93 5.51 1.38
CA ILE A 96 12.76 5.55 2.28
C ILE A 96 13.19 5.97 3.68
N LEU A 97 14.27 5.40 4.21
CA LEU A 97 14.76 5.74 5.55
C LEU A 97 15.33 7.15 5.63
N LYS A 98 16.06 7.61 4.60
CA LYS A 98 16.50 9.01 4.51
C LYS A 98 15.32 9.96 4.53
N ASN A 99 14.28 9.67 3.73
CA ASN A 99 13.06 10.48 3.71
C ASN A 99 12.36 10.49 5.07
N TRP A 100 12.25 9.33 5.74
CA TRP A 100 11.73 9.26 7.10
C TRP A 100 12.54 10.15 8.06
N LYS A 101 13.87 10.02 8.08
CA LYS A 101 14.73 10.84 8.95
C LYS A 101 14.58 12.33 8.70
N ALA A 102 14.41 12.75 7.45
CA ALA A 102 14.18 14.13 7.09
C ALA A 102 12.79 14.68 7.48
N GLY A 103 11.94 13.89 8.15
CA GLY A 103 10.58 14.29 8.52
C GLY A 103 9.54 14.06 7.40
N GLY A 104 9.92 13.32 6.35
CA GLY A 104 8.98 12.83 5.34
C GLY A 104 7.98 11.84 5.95
N PHE A 105 6.97 11.46 5.16
CA PHE A 105 5.90 10.57 5.61
C PHE A 105 5.15 11.08 6.86
N SER A 106 4.74 12.34 6.83
CA SER A 106 4.09 13.03 7.96
C SER A 106 2.83 12.33 8.48
N ASN A 107 2.08 11.66 7.61
CA ASN A 107 0.86 10.95 7.97
C ASN A 107 1.08 9.45 8.27
N LEU A 108 2.22 8.89 7.87
CA LEU A 108 2.44 7.44 7.86
C LEU A 108 2.58 6.89 9.28
N GLU A 109 1.71 5.94 9.62
CA GLU A 109 1.75 5.21 10.88
C GLU A 109 2.30 3.79 10.68
N TYR A 110 2.06 3.20 9.50
CA TYR A 110 2.49 1.85 9.16
C TYR A 110 2.89 1.73 7.69
N LEU A 111 4.07 1.15 7.44
CA LEU A 111 4.53 0.74 6.12
C LEU A 111 4.98 -0.72 6.17
N TYR A 112 4.46 -1.51 5.23
CA TYR A 112 4.93 -2.86 4.98
C TYR A 112 5.26 -3.01 3.49
N VAL A 113 6.46 -3.53 3.23
CA VAL A 113 6.97 -3.81 1.89
C VAL A 113 7.50 -5.22 1.84
N GLU A 114 6.83 -6.08 1.08
CA GLU A 114 7.38 -7.37 0.67
C GLU A 114 7.99 -7.23 -0.73
N SER A 115 9.22 -7.69 -0.87
CA SER A 115 9.99 -7.66 -2.11
C SER A 115 11.00 -8.79 -2.15
N GLN A 116 11.15 -9.41 -3.32
CA GLN A 116 12.22 -10.38 -3.57
C GLN A 116 13.59 -9.69 -3.69
N ASN A 117 13.62 -8.36 -3.87
CA ASN A 117 14.84 -7.58 -4.03
C ASN A 117 15.39 -7.03 -2.70
N ILE A 118 14.67 -7.21 -1.58
CA ILE A 118 15.20 -6.95 -0.24
C ILE A 118 16.02 -8.18 0.16
N THR A 119 17.34 -8.04 0.15
CA THR A 119 18.23 -9.19 0.38
C THR A 119 19.33 -8.85 1.38
N ASN A 120 19.67 -9.83 2.22
CA ASN A 120 20.82 -9.74 3.12
C ASN A 120 22.10 -10.14 2.39
N ASN A 121 22.53 -9.31 1.43
CA ASN A 121 23.70 -9.53 0.58
C ASN A 121 24.99 -8.88 1.14
N GLY A 122 24.93 -8.33 2.36
CA GLY A 122 26.04 -7.60 2.98
C GLY A 122 26.13 -6.11 2.60
N GLU A 123 25.22 -5.59 1.78
CA GLU A 123 25.08 -4.15 1.57
C GLU A 123 24.69 -3.46 2.87
N LEU A 124 25.30 -2.30 3.11
CA LEU A 124 25.00 -1.46 4.26
C LEU A 124 23.91 -0.45 3.88
N ILE A 125 22.90 -0.33 4.73
CA ILE A 125 21.83 0.64 4.64
C ILE A 125 22.03 1.62 5.80
N LEU A 126 22.27 2.90 5.47
CA LEU A 126 22.67 3.92 6.45
C LEU A 126 23.91 3.51 7.29
N GLY A 127 24.82 2.75 6.69
CA GLY A 127 26.03 2.25 7.36
C GLY A 127 25.81 1.05 8.29
N MET A 128 24.58 0.53 8.39
CA MET A 128 24.22 -0.65 9.17
C MET A 128 23.94 -1.83 8.25
N ASN A 129 24.24 -3.05 8.69
CA ASN A 129 23.73 -4.21 7.97
C ASN A 129 22.22 -4.38 8.24
N LEU A 130 21.57 -5.17 7.39
CA LEU A 130 20.12 -5.36 7.43
C LEU A 130 19.64 -5.90 8.80
N MET A 131 20.40 -6.78 9.46
CA MET A 131 20.05 -7.33 10.78
C MET A 131 20.20 -6.34 11.93
N GLU A 132 21.19 -5.45 11.88
CA GLU A 132 21.37 -4.36 12.84
C GLU A 132 20.23 -3.34 12.72
N LEU A 133 19.86 -3.02 11.49
CA LEU A 133 18.78 -2.08 11.20
C LEU A 133 17.43 -2.57 11.74
N ALA A 134 17.15 -3.87 11.64
CA ALA A 134 15.93 -4.52 12.16
C ALA A 134 15.71 -4.40 13.68
N ARG A 135 16.72 -3.93 14.42
CA ARG A 135 16.70 -3.78 15.88
C ARG A 135 16.85 -2.33 16.30
N THR A 136 16.84 -1.42 15.34
CA THR A 136 17.10 -0.01 15.56
C THR A 136 15.79 0.76 15.58
N VAL A 137 15.66 1.66 16.55
CA VAL A 137 14.66 2.72 16.51
C VAL A 137 15.22 3.85 15.66
N ILE A 138 14.53 4.19 14.58
CA ILE A 138 14.86 5.35 13.76
C ILE A 138 14.09 6.56 14.27
N GLN A 139 14.71 7.72 14.26
CA GLN A 139 14.09 8.97 14.69
C GLN A 139 14.28 10.01 13.58
N THR A 140 13.29 10.90 13.43
CA THR A 140 13.43 12.10 12.60
C THR A 140 14.53 13.00 13.16
N ASP A 141 15.20 13.75 12.28
CA ASP A 141 16.30 14.64 12.66
C ASP A 141 15.83 15.78 13.57
N ASP A 142 14.55 16.17 13.48
CA ASP A 142 13.89 17.14 14.36
C ASP A 142 13.38 16.53 15.69
N GLY A 143 13.47 15.21 15.83
CA GLY A 143 13.03 14.45 16.99
C GLY A 143 11.52 14.29 17.16
N SER A 144 10.70 14.78 16.23
CA SER A 144 9.23 14.78 16.31
C SER A 144 8.58 13.40 16.23
N LYS A 145 9.24 12.44 15.58
CA LYS A 145 8.70 11.10 15.30
C LYS A 145 9.79 10.06 15.40
N ASN A 146 9.46 8.91 15.96
CA ASN A 146 10.32 7.74 15.96
C ASN A 146 9.58 6.54 15.38
N GLY A 147 10.33 5.53 14.97
CA GLY A 147 9.74 4.32 14.45
C GLY A 147 10.63 3.10 14.61
N THR A 148 10.00 1.94 14.68
CA THR A 148 10.69 0.65 14.68
C THR A 148 10.73 0.07 13.29
N ILE A 149 11.86 -0.52 12.92
CA ILE A 149 11.98 -1.35 11.73
C ILE A 149 11.94 -2.80 12.15
N ARG A 150 11.15 -3.63 11.47
CA ARG A 150 11.17 -5.08 11.58
C ARG A 150 11.43 -5.69 10.22
N LEU A 151 12.09 -6.85 10.24
CA LEU A 151 12.37 -7.60 9.04
C LEU A 151 11.82 -9.01 9.17
N ASP A 152 11.30 -9.50 8.06
CA ASP A 152 11.07 -10.92 7.82
C ASP A 152 11.67 -11.28 6.46
N THR A 153 11.69 -12.56 6.12
CA THR A 153 12.28 -13.10 4.90
C THR A 153 11.63 -12.44 3.67
N GLY A 154 12.33 -11.50 3.05
CA GLY A 154 11.84 -10.74 1.89
C GLY A 154 10.83 -9.64 2.23
N SER A 155 10.75 -9.17 3.48
CA SER A 155 9.91 -8.02 3.81
C SER A 155 10.47 -7.09 4.88
N ILE A 156 10.04 -5.84 4.82
CA ILE A 156 10.33 -4.77 5.77
C ILE A 156 9.01 -4.23 6.30
N GLU A 157 8.96 -4.00 7.60
CA GLU A 157 7.89 -3.31 8.29
C GLU A 157 8.45 -2.10 9.05
N MET A 158 7.76 -0.96 8.97
CA MET A 158 8.04 0.26 9.69
C MET A 158 6.78 0.75 10.40
N THR A 159 6.90 1.12 11.67
CA THR A 159 5.79 1.58 12.49
C THR A 159 6.17 2.83 13.25
N ASP A 160 5.32 3.86 13.23
CA ASP A 160 5.45 5.05 14.09
C ASP A 160 5.06 4.71 15.53
N GLU A 161 5.96 4.92 16.51
CA GLU A 161 5.66 4.61 17.91
C GLU A 161 4.88 5.73 18.62
N SER A 162 4.88 6.95 18.08
CA SER A 162 4.16 8.09 18.64
C SER A 162 2.64 7.94 18.50
N LYS A 163 2.21 7.11 17.56
CA LYS A 163 0.84 6.69 17.34
C LYS A 163 0.68 5.33 18.01
N HIS A 164 -0.28 5.16 18.91
CA HIS A 164 -0.65 3.84 19.42
C HIS A 164 -1.21 2.99 18.26
N VAL A 165 -0.33 2.38 17.49
CA VAL A 165 -0.71 1.40 16.48
C VAL A 165 -1.06 0.14 17.23
N PHE A 166 -2.33 -0.26 17.19
CA PHE A 166 -2.70 -1.63 17.53
C PHE A 166 -1.78 -2.52 16.71
N SER A 167 -0.91 -3.27 17.39
CA SER A 167 -0.24 -4.44 16.83
C SER A 167 -1.22 -5.09 15.89
N VAL A 168 -0.93 -5.04 14.59
CA VAL A 168 -1.59 -5.88 13.62
C VAL A 168 -1.12 -7.27 13.98
N ASN A 169 -1.76 -7.86 14.99
CA ASN A 169 -1.65 -9.26 15.34
C ASN A 169 -1.97 -9.95 14.04
N SER A 170 -0.93 -10.42 13.36
CA SER A 170 -0.99 -11.36 12.25
C SER A 170 -2.38 -11.38 11.64
N PHE A 171 -2.68 -10.48 10.70
CA PHE A 171 -3.72 -10.82 9.74
C PHE A 171 -3.18 -12.06 9.04
N LYS A 172 -3.42 -13.24 9.64
CA LYS A 172 -3.89 -14.39 8.91
C LYS A 172 -5.10 -13.84 8.16
N LEU A 173 -4.83 -13.26 7.00
CA LEU A 173 -5.81 -13.14 5.95
C LEU A 173 -6.24 -14.59 5.76
N HIS A 174 -7.36 -14.94 6.41
CA HIS A 174 -8.15 -16.07 5.99
C HIS A 174 -8.64 -15.64 4.61
N TRP A 175 -7.79 -15.88 3.61
CA TRP A 175 -8.14 -15.79 2.22
C TRP A 175 -9.25 -16.82 2.03
N SER A 176 -10.49 -16.36 2.13
CA SER A 176 -11.59 -17.11 1.58
C SER A 176 -11.35 -17.08 0.08
N ASP A 177 -11.19 -18.26 -0.53
CA ASP A 177 -11.12 -18.36 -1.99
C ASP A 177 -12.23 -17.51 -2.60
N PRO A 178 -11.97 -16.70 -3.65
CA PRO A 178 -13.05 -16.09 -4.39
C PRO A 178 -13.99 -17.22 -4.84
N PRO A 179 -15.31 -17.12 -4.60
CA PRO A 179 -16.23 -18.23 -4.87
C PRO A 179 -16.04 -18.73 -6.30
N ALA A 180 -15.83 -20.04 -6.44
CA ALA A 180 -15.54 -20.69 -7.71
C ALA A 180 -16.67 -20.45 -8.71
N PHE A 181 -16.44 -19.60 -9.72
CA PHE A 181 -17.37 -19.39 -10.82
C PHE A 181 -17.18 -20.47 -11.89
N LYS A 182 -18.10 -21.44 -11.92
CA LYS A 182 -18.24 -22.38 -13.04
C LYS A 182 -18.56 -21.61 -14.33
N LYS A 183 -17.76 -21.79 -15.37
CA LYS A 183 -18.02 -21.40 -16.78
C LYS A 183 -18.64 -22.60 -17.53
N PRO A 184 -19.20 -22.45 -18.77
CA PRO A 184 -19.06 -21.32 -19.70
C PRO A 184 -20.37 -20.85 -20.35
N GLN A 185 -20.35 -19.64 -20.95
CA GLN A 185 -20.85 -19.29 -22.30
C GLN A 185 -21.21 -17.78 -22.35
N ILE A 186 -20.65 -17.10 -23.37
CA ILE A 186 -20.97 -15.75 -23.87
C ILE A 186 -20.38 -14.54 -23.12
N LYS A 187 -19.64 -13.76 -23.92
CA LYS A 187 -18.93 -12.50 -23.66
C LYS A 187 -19.72 -11.52 -22.78
N ARG A 188 -19.18 -11.15 -21.61
CA ARG A 188 -19.34 -9.86 -20.93
C ARG A 188 -18.23 -9.72 -19.89
N PHE A 189 -17.46 -8.65 -20.01
CA PHE A 189 -16.43 -8.23 -19.06
C PHE A 189 -17.07 -8.01 -17.68
N LEU A 190 -16.55 -8.65 -16.65
CA LEU A 190 -16.93 -8.39 -15.26
C LEU A 190 -15.70 -7.88 -14.51
N ILE A 191 -15.52 -6.54 -14.55
CA ILE A 191 -14.73 -5.81 -13.57
C ILE A 191 -15.64 -5.66 -12.35
N LYS A 192 -15.30 -6.31 -11.23
CA LYS A 192 -16.12 -6.24 -10.01
C LYS A 192 -15.51 -5.19 -9.08
N ILE A 193 -15.99 -3.95 -9.19
CA ILE A 193 -15.74 -2.94 -8.16
C ILE A 193 -16.72 -3.22 -7.02
N LEU A 194 -16.18 -3.55 -5.84
CA LEU A 194 -16.95 -3.61 -4.60
C LEU A 194 -16.77 -2.26 -3.89
N LEU A 195 -17.85 -1.49 -3.79
CA LEU A 195 -17.92 -0.27 -3.00
C LEU A 195 -18.67 -0.57 -1.69
N GLN A 196 -18.07 -0.21 -0.55
CA GLN A 196 -18.74 -0.24 0.74
C GLN A 196 -18.91 1.20 1.25
N PRO A 197 -20.15 1.68 1.48
CA PRO A 197 -20.39 3.00 2.03
C PRO A 197 -20.18 3.03 3.55
N ILE A 198 -19.71 4.16 4.08
CA ILE A 198 -19.58 4.37 5.52
C ILE A 198 -20.97 4.41 6.17
N THR A 199 -21.37 3.32 6.83
CA THR A 199 -22.55 3.35 7.71
C THR A 199 -22.14 3.94 9.06
N ARG A 200 -22.30 5.27 9.23
CA ARG A 200 -22.21 5.87 10.57
C ARG A 200 -23.43 5.45 11.37
N ASP A 201 -23.28 4.38 12.15
CA ASP A 201 -24.28 3.93 13.12
C ASP A 201 -24.34 4.96 14.26
N TRP A 202 -25.26 5.92 14.15
CA TRP A 202 -25.61 6.81 15.26
C TRP A 202 -26.47 6.02 16.24
N LYS A 203 -25.86 5.40 17.25
CA LYS A 203 -26.58 5.03 18.48
C LYS A 203 -26.34 6.10 19.54
N ARG A 204 -27.39 6.91 19.74
CA ARG A 204 -27.66 7.64 20.98
C ARG A 204 -27.96 6.67 22.11
#